data_AF-A0A1Q3LM74-F1
#
_entry.id   AF-A0A1Q3LM74-F1
#
_cell.length_a   1.000
_cell.length_b   1.000
_cell.length_c   1.000
_cell.angle_alpha   90.00
_cell.angle_beta   90.00
_cell.angle_gamma   90.00
#
_symmetry.space_group_name_H-M   'P 1'
#
loop_
_entity.id
_entity.type
_entity.pdbx_description
1 polymer ?
#
loop_
_entity_poly.entity_id
_entity_poly.type
_entity_poly.pdbx_seq_one_letter_code
_entity_poly.pdbx_strand_id
1 'polypeptide(L)'
;MKWLALIKPAMIKPAPTKLDEAQQGETVQDDLSEDPKRIARRAMLRRFLIALLLASPSIGSWFSSNFVYARFDDAQQPVKTEMAGLRTDMADLERFVALFQANELSRGTFALLMAAVSADTKLRYLGDNLYRANSTSIGALRRAAAIVYPERWQATLKPYEEIVAQGYDSPETVQRLTDFENKVVADALSRITRDQARLNTLAETLEGYERRRQRVASALTYLAVALSIFLFAFQLRSSK
;
A
#
# COMPACT_ATOMS: atom_id res chain seq x y z
N MET A 1 -10.23 26.77 59.57
CA MET A 1 -10.05 28.12 60.15
C MET A 1 -9.17 28.89 59.14
N LYS A 2 -9.56 30.00 58.48
CA LYS A 2 -10.07 31.31 59.00
C LYS A 2 -8.98 31.89 59.94
N TRP A 3 -8.26 33.00 59.71
CA TRP A 3 -8.54 34.34 59.12
C TRP A 3 -7.20 34.92 58.54
N LEU A 4 -7.06 35.93 57.66
CA LEU A 4 -7.62 37.30 57.45
C LEU A 4 -7.12 38.42 58.41
N ALA A 5 -6.41 39.42 57.84
CA ALA A 5 -6.06 40.81 58.27
C ALA A 5 -4.59 41.10 57.86
N LEU A 6 -4.18 42.09 57.05
CA LEU A 6 -4.58 43.48 56.76
C LEU A 6 -4.32 44.47 57.92
N ILE A 7 -3.45 45.48 57.69
CA ILE A 7 -3.60 46.94 57.99
C ILE A 7 -2.21 47.67 58.00
N LYS A 8 -2.15 48.82 57.31
CA LYS A 8 -1.11 49.90 57.34
C LYS A 8 -1.48 50.92 58.45
N PRO A 9 -0.62 51.84 58.98
CA PRO A 9 0.32 52.73 58.27
C PRO A 9 1.71 52.82 58.99
N ALA A 10 2.58 53.83 58.96
CA ALA A 10 2.54 55.22 58.44
C ALA A 10 3.94 55.74 58.02
N MET A 11 4.08 57.08 57.86
CA MET A 11 5.35 57.79 57.67
C MET A 11 5.78 58.53 58.94
N ILE A 12 7.08 58.79 59.10
CA ILE A 12 7.63 60.11 59.48
C ILE A 12 8.95 60.31 58.73
N LYS A 13 9.12 61.50 58.16
CA LYS A 13 10.36 62.02 57.55
C LYS A 13 10.78 63.23 58.36
N PRO A 14 12.08 63.50 58.53
CA PRO A 14 12.55 64.81 58.07
C PRO A 14 13.92 64.77 57.37
N ALA A 15 14.14 65.77 56.51
CA ALA A 15 15.46 66.27 56.09
C ALA A 15 15.76 67.54 56.95
N PRO A 16 16.68 68.50 56.66
CA PRO A 16 17.69 68.57 55.58
C PRO A 16 19.07 69.19 55.97
N THR A 17 20.08 69.04 55.09
CA THR A 17 21.19 70.02 54.83
C THR A 17 21.90 69.54 53.55
N LYS A 18 21.86 70.20 52.39
CA LYS A 18 22.40 71.49 51.94
C LYS A 18 23.94 71.62 52.01
N LEU A 19 24.54 71.60 50.80
CA LEU A 19 25.54 72.55 50.24
C LEU A 19 26.95 72.53 50.87
N ASP A 20 28.09 72.61 50.16
CA ASP A 20 28.40 73.17 48.82
C ASP A 20 29.55 72.45 48.06
N GLU A 21 29.66 72.72 46.75
CA GLU A 21 30.85 72.86 45.85
C GLU A 21 32.16 72.07 46.14
N ALA A 22 32.85 71.42 45.18
CA ALA A 22 33.37 72.02 43.95
C ALA A 22 34.04 71.01 42.97
N GLN A 23 33.88 71.29 41.66
CA GLN A 23 34.82 71.07 40.53
C GLN A 23 35.20 69.65 40.01
N GLN A 24 35.44 69.64 38.68
CA GLN A 24 36.03 68.60 37.82
C GLN A 24 35.19 67.31 37.64
N GLY A 25 34.91 66.82 36.43
CA GLY A 25 35.34 67.32 35.12
C GLY A 25 35.55 66.24 34.07
N GLU A 26 34.60 65.29 33.90
CA GLU A 26 34.73 64.28 32.83
C GLU A 26 33.36 63.78 32.34
N THR A 27 33.06 64.01 31.07
CA THR A 27 31.92 63.41 30.37
C THR A 27 32.32 62.05 29.82
N VAL A 28 32.22 60.99 30.64
CA VAL A 28 32.35 59.61 30.15
C VAL A 28 30.99 59.15 29.63
N GLN A 29 30.81 59.36 28.33
CA GLN A 29 29.74 58.78 27.53
C GLN A 29 30.13 57.32 27.26
N ASP A 30 29.73 56.42 28.17
CA ASP A 30 30.22 55.03 28.17
C ASP A 30 29.59 54.23 27.02
N ASP A 31 30.34 54.15 25.93
CA ASP A 31 29.94 53.58 24.65
C ASP A 31 29.96 52.04 24.77
N LEU A 32 28.77 51.44 24.91
CA LEU A 32 28.56 49.99 24.93
C LEU A 32 28.78 49.38 23.53
N SER A 33 30.01 49.48 23.04
CA SER A 33 30.48 48.89 21.80
C SER A 33 30.46 47.36 21.91
N GLU A 34 29.39 46.73 21.40
CA GLU A 34 29.33 45.28 21.27
C GLU A 34 30.54 44.76 20.47
N ASP A 35 31.30 43.83 21.06
CA ASP A 35 32.47 43.20 20.44
C ASP A 35 32.17 42.78 18.99
N PRO A 36 32.86 43.35 17.97
CA PRO A 36 32.50 43.18 16.57
C PRO A 36 32.53 41.71 16.11
N LYS A 37 33.29 40.85 16.79
CA LYS A 37 33.29 39.40 16.54
C LYS A 37 31.98 38.73 16.96
N ARG A 38 31.27 39.24 17.98
CA ARG A 38 29.93 38.78 18.38
C ARG A 38 28.87 39.24 17.40
N ILE A 39 28.93 40.50 16.94
CA ILE A 39 28.03 41.04 15.92
C ILE A 39 28.15 40.23 14.62
N ALA A 40 29.38 39.99 14.15
CA ALA A 40 29.63 39.19 12.95
C ALA A 40 29.11 37.75 13.08
N ARG A 41 29.31 37.08 14.22
CA ARG A 41 28.75 35.75 14.49
C ARG A 41 27.22 35.74 14.51
N ARG A 42 26.58 36.72 15.17
CA ARG A 42 25.11 36.86 15.16
C ARG A 42 24.58 37.08 13.74
N ALA A 43 25.22 37.95 12.95
CA ALA A 43 24.83 38.22 11.57
C ALA A 43 24.98 36.99 10.67
N MET A 44 26.06 36.20 10.85
CA MET A 44 26.27 34.94 10.13
C MET A 44 25.22 33.88 10.52
N LEU A 45 24.92 33.71 11.82
CA LEU A 45 23.83 32.85 12.28
C LEU A 45 22.48 33.28 11.72
N ARG A 46 22.17 34.59 11.72
CA ARG A 46 20.91 35.14 11.20
C ARG A 46 20.77 34.86 9.70
N ARG A 47 21.84 35.05 8.91
CA ARG A 47 21.89 34.69 7.48
C ARG A 47 21.71 33.19 7.25
N PHE A 48 22.34 32.35 8.06
CA PHE A 48 22.20 30.89 7.98
C PHE A 48 20.77 30.42 8.34
N LEU A 49 20.16 31.00 9.38
CA LEU A 49 18.77 30.72 9.77
C LEU A 49 17.76 31.19 8.71
N ILE A 50 17.99 32.34 8.05
CA ILE A 50 17.17 32.81 6.92
C ILE A 50 17.31 31.87 5.72
N ALA A 51 18.55 31.45 5.38
CA ALA A 51 18.78 30.49 4.31
C ALA A 51 18.13 29.13 4.62
N LEU A 52 18.19 28.67 5.88
CA LEU A 52 17.53 27.44 6.33
C LEU A 52 16.00 27.56 6.33
N LEU A 53 15.44 28.73 6.65
CA LEU A 53 13.99 29.00 6.55
C LEU A 53 13.53 28.98 5.09
N LEU A 54 14.27 29.61 4.18
CA LEU A 54 13.98 29.61 2.75
C LEU A 54 14.16 28.21 2.11
N ALA A 55 15.12 27.42 2.60
CA ALA A 55 15.36 26.05 2.14
C ALA A 55 14.48 25.00 2.84
N SER A 56 13.84 25.31 3.97
CA SER A 56 13.05 24.36 4.76
C SER A 56 11.92 23.69 3.96
N PRO A 57 11.12 24.42 3.14
CA PRO A 57 10.13 23.79 2.25
C PRO A 57 10.78 22.82 1.26
N SER A 58 11.93 23.19 0.70
CA SER A 58 12.68 22.38 -0.27
C SER A 58 13.30 21.13 0.36
N ILE A 59 13.80 21.22 1.58
CA ILE A 59 14.37 20.10 2.34
C ILE A 59 13.26 19.13 2.76
N GLY A 60 12.12 19.62 3.25
CA GLY A 60 10.95 18.79 3.57
C GLY A 60 10.35 18.11 2.33
N SER A 61 10.28 18.83 1.20
CA SER A 61 9.90 18.27 -0.10
C SER A 61 10.86 17.16 -0.56
N TRP A 62 12.18 17.39 -0.45
CA TRP A 62 13.19 16.39 -0.82
C TRP A 62 13.17 15.14 0.08
N PHE A 63 13.07 15.31 1.41
CA PHE A 63 13.01 14.19 2.36
C PHE A 63 11.73 13.38 2.24
N SER A 64 10.58 14.04 2.04
CA SER A 64 9.35 13.32 1.72
C SER A 64 9.55 12.55 0.42
N SER A 65 9.79 13.24 -0.70
CA SER A 65 9.89 12.69 -2.06
C SER A 65 10.84 11.49 -2.17
N ASN A 66 12.07 11.59 -1.65
CA ASN A 66 13.10 10.58 -1.89
C ASN A 66 13.16 9.46 -0.85
N PHE A 67 12.84 9.72 0.42
CA PHE A 67 12.94 8.70 1.48
C PHE A 67 11.58 8.15 1.92
N VAL A 68 10.59 9.01 2.12
CA VAL A 68 9.27 8.56 2.60
C VAL A 68 8.50 7.86 1.48
N TYR A 69 8.37 8.48 0.30
CA TYR A 69 7.63 7.87 -0.81
C TYR A 69 8.29 6.58 -1.29
N ALA A 70 9.61 6.58 -1.54
CA ALA A 70 10.35 5.37 -1.94
C ALA A 70 10.15 4.21 -0.95
N ARG A 71 10.31 4.45 0.36
CA ARG A 71 10.17 3.38 1.37
C ARG A 71 8.74 2.83 1.46
N PHE A 72 7.72 3.65 1.20
CA PHE A 72 6.33 3.20 1.11
C PHE A 72 6.04 2.46 -0.20
N ASP A 73 6.58 2.92 -1.33
CA ASP A 73 6.41 2.26 -2.62
C ASP A 73 7.09 0.86 -2.60
N ASP A 74 8.31 0.74 -2.07
CA ASP A 74 8.99 -0.55 -1.81
C ASP A 74 8.16 -1.50 -0.92
N ALA A 75 7.48 -0.95 0.09
CA ALA A 75 6.61 -1.73 0.96
C ALA A 75 5.29 -2.15 0.27
N GLN A 76 4.83 -1.40 -0.73
CA GLN A 76 3.66 -1.72 -1.53
C GLN A 76 3.96 -2.67 -2.70
N GLN A 77 5.19 -2.70 -3.23
CA GLN A 77 5.58 -3.58 -4.34
C GLN A 77 5.16 -5.05 -4.15
N PRO A 78 5.50 -5.76 -3.04
CA PRO A 78 5.10 -7.16 -2.88
C PRO A 78 3.58 -7.36 -2.88
N VAL A 79 2.83 -6.43 -2.27
CA VAL A 79 1.35 -6.46 -2.26
C VAL A 79 0.80 -6.28 -3.68
N LYS A 80 1.34 -5.32 -4.46
CA LYS A 80 0.94 -5.09 -5.86
C LYS A 80 1.29 -6.28 -6.75
N THR A 81 2.44 -6.91 -6.55
CA THR A 81 2.85 -8.13 -7.26
C THR A 81 1.92 -9.31 -6.93
N GLU A 82 1.60 -9.54 -5.66
CA GLU A 82 0.66 -10.58 -5.24
C GLU A 82 -0.73 -10.35 -5.85
N MET A 83 -1.25 -9.11 -5.82
CA MET A 83 -2.52 -8.77 -6.46
C MET A 83 -2.52 -8.97 -7.97
N ALA A 84 -1.41 -8.70 -8.65
CA ALA A 84 -1.28 -8.91 -10.10
C ALA A 84 -1.26 -10.42 -10.45
N GLY A 85 -0.54 -11.23 -9.67
CA GLY A 85 -0.54 -12.69 -9.79
C GLY A 85 -1.93 -13.27 -9.60
N LEU A 86 -2.58 -12.98 -8.47
CA LEU A 86 -3.93 -13.46 -8.16
C LEU A 86 -4.97 -13.06 -9.23
N ARG A 87 -4.90 -11.85 -9.79
CA ARG A 87 -5.78 -11.43 -10.89
C ARG A 87 -5.53 -12.21 -12.18
N THR A 88 -4.29 -12.60 -12.45
CA THR A 88 -3.92 -13.38 -13.64
C THR A 88 -4.43 -14.81 -13.49
N ASP A 89 -4.13 -15.45 -12.36
CA ASP A 89 -4.63 -16.78 -12.01
C ASP A 89 -6.16 -16.84 -12.05
N MET A 90 -6.84 -15.85 -11.45
CA MET A 90 -8.30 -15.78 -11.42
C MET A 90 -8.90 -15.64 -12.83
N ALA A 91 -8.33 -14.78 -13.69
CA ALA A 91 -8.80 -14.61 -15.07
C ALA A 91 -8.60 -15.88 -15.92
N ASP A 92 -7.49 -16.60 -15.73
CA ASP A 92 -7.26 -17.88 -16.42
C ASP A 92 -8.20 -18.99 -15.93
N LEU A 93 -8.52 -19.03 -14.62
CA LEU A 93 -9.53 -19.93 -14.07
C LEU A 93 -10.95 -19.59 -14.57
N GLU A 94 -11.35 -18.32 -14.58
CA GLU A 94 -12.64 -17.87 -15.13
C GLU A 94 -12.78 -18.27 -16.60
N ARG A 95 -11.72 -18.07 -17.38
CA ARG A 95 -11.66 -18.47 -18.79
C ARG A 95 -11.77 -19.99 -18.97
N PHE A 96 -11.11 -20.77 -18.11
CA PHE A 96 -11.27 -22.23 -18.10
C PHE A 96 -12.71 -22.64 -17.78
N VAL A 97 -13.33 -22.07 -16.74
CA VAL A 97 -14.71 -22.38 -16.37
C VAL A 97 -15.69 -22.03 -17.50
N ALA A 98 -15.53 -20.87 -18.13
CA ALA A 98 -16.37 -20.46 -19.27
C ALA A 98 -16.21 -21.40 -20.48
N LEU A 99 -14.97 -21.79 -20.81
CA LEU A 99 -14.70 -22.78 -21.86
C LEU A 99 -15.34 -24.14 -21.52
N PHE A 100 -15.23 -24.59 -20.27
CA PHE A 100 -15.81 -25.87 -19.84
C PHE A 100 -17.34 -25.85 -19.93
N GLN A 101 -18.02 -24.80 -19.44
CA GLN A 101 -19.47 -24.67 -19.53
C GLN A 101 -19.97 -24.65 -20.98
N ALA A 102 -19.31 -23.90 -21.87
CA ALA A 102 -19.64 -23.86 -23.29
C ALA A 102 -19.44 -25.24 -23.95
N ASN A 103 -18.40 -25.97 -23.55
CA ASN A 103 -18.12 -27.29 -24.09
C ASN A 103 -19.07 -28.37 -23.55
N GLU A 104 -19.46 -28.36 -22.27
CA GLU A 104 -20.47 -29.28 -21.74
C GLU A 104 -21.81 -29.14 -22.46
N LEU A 105 -22.23 -27.90 -22.76
CA LEU A 105 -23.40 -27.63 -23.57
C LEU A 105 -23.28 -28.21 -25.00
N SER A 106 -22.08 -28.10 -25.59
CA SER A 106 -21.77 -28.67 -26.92
C SER A 106 -21.78 -30.20 -26.91
N ARG A 107 -21.16 -30.83 -25.90
CA ARG A 107 -21.16 -32.30 -25.68
C ARG A 107 -22.57 -32.82 -25.46
N GLY A 108 -23.36 -32.15 -24.63
CA GLY A 108 -24.77 -32.48 -24.39
C GLY A 108 -25.61 -32.41 -25.67
N THR A 109 -25.46 -31.33 -26.44
CA THR A 109 -26.12 -31.18 -27.75
C THR A 109 -25.70 -32.26 -28.74
N PHE A 110 -24.40 -32.59 -28.81
CA PHE A 110 -23.89 -33.67 -29.66
C PHE A 110 -24.43 -35.05 -29.23
N ALA A 111 -24.47 -35.34 -27.92
CA ALA A 111 -25.03 -36.58 -27.39
C ALA A 111 -26.52 -36.72 -27.71
N LEU A 112 -27.29 -35.64 -27.61
CA LEU A 112 -28.71 -35.60 -28.00
C LEU A 112 -28.89 -35.83 -29.51
N LEU A 113 -28.06 -35.21 -30.35
CA LEU A 113 -28.09 -35.42 -31.81
C LEU A 113 -27.77 -36.87 -32.16
N MET A 114 -26.69 -37.44 -31.59
CA MET A 114 -26.30 -38.83 -31.80
C MET A 114 -27.34 -39.84 -31.26
N ALA A 115 -28.06 -39.48 -30.20
CA ALA A 115 -29.22 -40.25 -29.75
C ALA A 115 -30.40 -40.17 -30.74
N ALA A 116 -30.68 -38.99 -31.29
CA ALA A 116 -31.77 -38.79 -32.26
C ALA A 116 -31.55 -39.54 -33.59
N VAL A 117 -30.30 -39.62 -34.08
CA VAL A 117 -29.96 -40.46 -35.26
C VAL A 117 -29.69 -41.93 -34.90
N SER A 118 -29.99 -42.37 -33.67
CA SER A 118 -29.77 -43.75 -33.20
C SER A 118 -28.34 -44.27 -33.43
N ALA A 119 -27.34 -43.39 -33.38
CA ALA A 119 -25.96 -43.75 -33.67
C ALA A 119 -25.41 -44.75 -32.65
N ASP A 120 -24.55 -45.67 -33.11
CA ASP A 120 -23.87 -46.67 -32.28
C ASP A 120 -23.17 -46.02 -31.08
N THR A 121 -23.29 -46.63 -29.91
CA THR A 121 -22.69 -46.15 -28.66
C THR A 121 -21.18 -45.92 -28.79
N LYS A 122 -20.46 -46.73 -29.59
CA LYS A 122 -19.03 -46.55 -29.89
C LYS A 122 -18.75 -45.25 -30.62
N LEU A 123 -19.62 -44.82 -31.55
CA LEU A 123 -19.47 -43.53 -32.22
C LEU A 123 -19.69 -42.36 -31.27
N ARG A 124 -20.56 -42.51 -30.26
CA ARG A 124 -20.77 -41.50 -29.20
C ARG A 124 -19.51 -41.35 -28.34
N TYR A 125 -18.92 -42.46 -27.89
CA TYR A 125 -17.68 -42.42 -27.10
C TYR A 125 -16.47 -41.98 -27.92
N LEU A 126 -16.39 -42.32 -29.21
CA LEU A 126 -15.33 -41.81 -30.10
C LEU A 126 -15.43 -40.29 -30.26
N GLY A 127 -16.63 -39.73 -30.47
CA GLY A 127 -16.84 -38.28 -30.54
C GLY A 127 -16.48 -37.57 -29.23
N ASP A 128 -16.86 -38.17 -28.09
CA ASP A 128 -16.51 -37.66 -26.76
C ASP A 128 -14.99 -37.70 -26.48
N ASN A 129 -14.31 -38.78 -26.87
CA ASN A 129 -12.86 -38.89 -26.72
C ASN A 129 -12.11 -37.94 -27.65
N LEU A 130 -12.55 -37.75 -28.90
CA LEU A 130 -12.01 -36.74 -29.80
C LEU A 130 -12.14 -35.32 -29.23
N TYR A 131 -13.24 -35.03 -28.54
CA TYR A 131 -13.42 -33.78 -27.81
C TYR A 131 -12.42 -33.66 -26.64
N ARG A 132 -12.26 -34.69 -25.79
CA ARG A 132 -11.32 -34.65 -24.65
C ARG A 132 -9.85 -34.59 -25.09
N ALA A 133 -9.51 -35.28 -26.17
CA ALA A 133 -8.18 -35.28 -26.78
C ALA A 133 -7.85 -33.97 -27.53
N ASN A 134 -8.82 -33.08 -27.74
CA ASN A 134 -8.57 -31.77 -28.34
C ASN A 134 -7.57 -30.98 -27.50
N SER A 135 -6.49 -30.51 -28.14
CA SER A 135 -5.41 -29.73 -27.53
C SER A 135 -5.91 -28.51 -26.75
N THR A 136 -7.01 -27.90 -27.18
CA THR A 136 -7.66 -26.77 -26.48
C THR A 136 -8.25 -27.21 -25.14
N SER A 137 -8.94 -28.35 -25.10
CA SER A 137 -9.60 -28.88 -23.89
C SER A 137 -8.56 -29.33 -22.87
N ILE A 138 -7.67 -30.25 -23.27
CA ILE A 138 -6.61 -30.79 -22.40
C ILE A 138 -5.62 -29.69 -21.95
N GLY A 139 -5.34 -28.70 -22.82
CA GLY A 139 -4.49 -27.56 -22.50
C GLY A 139 -5.12 -26.59 -21.50
N ALA A 140 -6.44 -26.37 -21.57
CA ALA A 140 -7.17 -25.58 -20.58
C ALA A 140 -7.23 -26.30 -19.22
N LEU A 141 -7.50 -27.61 -19.23
CA LEU A 141 -7.50 -28.45 -18.03
C LEU A 141 -6.12 -28.48 -17.34
N ARG A 142 -5.02 -28.58 -18.10
CA ARG A 142 -3.63 -28.47 -17.59
C ARG A 142 -3.37 -27.13 -16.91
N ARG A 143 -3.76 -26.01 -17.51
CA ARG A 143 -3.59 -24.67 -16.91
C ARG A 143 -4.39 -24.53 -15.61
N ALA A 144 -5.66 -24.94 -15.62
CA ALA A 144 -6.50 -24.90 -14.43
C ALA A 144 -5.93 -25.77 -13.30
N ALA A 145 -5.52 -27.01 -13.60
CA ALA A 145 -4.90 -27.90 -12.62
C ALA A 145 -3.58 -27.34 -12.07
N ALA A 146 -2.76 -26.64 -12.88
CA ALA A 146 -1.53 -26.00 -12.42
C ALA A 146 -1.79 -24.87 -11.42
N ILE A 147 -2.85 -24.07 -11.61
CA ILE A 147 -3.25 -23.02 -10.66
C ILE A 147 -3.88 -23.63 -9.39
N VAL A 148 -4.74 -24.64 -9.53
CA VAL A 148 -5.51 -25.25 -8.44
C VAL A 148 -4.65 -26.20 -7.58
N TYR A 149 -3.71 -26.93 -8.18
CA TYR A 149 -2.87 -27.95 -7.53
C TYR A 149 -1.36 -27.76 -7.82
N PRO A 150 -0.75 -26.59 -7.53
CA PRO A 150 0.57 -26.20 -8.04
C PRO A 150 1.68 -27.24 -7.85
N GLU A 151 1.75 -27.88 -6.68
CA GLU A 151 2.79 -28.88 -6.36
C GLU A 151 2.60 -30.25 -7.04
N ARG A 152 1.39 -30.58 -7.52
CA ARG A 152 1.02 -31.96 -7.91
C ARG A 152 0.13 -32.07 -9.14
N TRP A 153 -0.04 -30.99 -9.90
CA TRP A 153 -0.96 -30.96 -11.04
C TRP A 153 -0.67 -32.04 -12.09
N GLN A 154 0.62 -32.28 -12.40
CA GLN A 154 1.04 -33.33 -13.35
C GLN A 154 0.62 -34.72 -12.88
N ALA A 155 0.91 -35.06 -11.62
CA ALA A 155 0.53 -36.34 -11.03
C ALA A 155 -0.99 -36.50 -10.90
N THR A 156 -1.72 -35.39 -10.70
CA THR A 156 -3.18 -35.36 -10.61
C THR A 156 -3.85 -35.58 -11.98
N LEU A 157 -3.27 -35.03 -13.05
CA LEU A 157 -3.80 -35.16 -14.41
C LEU A 157 -3.37 -36.41 -15.15
N LYS A 158 -2.18 -36.95 -14.87
CA LYS A 158 -1.62 -38.10 -15.60
C LYS A 158 -2.63 -39.25 -15.83
N PRO A 159 -3.41 -39.72 -14.84
CA PRO A 159 -4.40 -40.79 -15.07
C PRO A 159 -5.52 -40.39 -16.04
N TYR A 160 -5.98 -39.13 -16.00
CA TYR A 160 -6.97 -38.61 -16.93
C TYR A 160 -6.40 -38.56 -18.35
N GLU A 161 -5.19 -38.04 -18.51
CA GLU A 161 -4.53 -37.90 -19.82
C GLU A 161 -4.21 -39.26 -20.46
N GLU A 162 -3.79 -40.25 -19.66
CA GLU A 162 -3.53 -41.62 -20.13
C GLU A 162 -4.80 -42.30 -20.64
N ILE A 163 -5.94 -42.15 -19.94
CA ILE A 163 -7.23 -42.70 -20.37
C ILE A 163 -7.70 -42.05 -21.69
N VAL A 164 -7.60 -40.72 -21.81
CA VAL A 164 -8.00 -40.00 -23.04
C VAL A 164 -7.08 -40.37 -24.23
N ALA A 165 -5.78 -40.55 -23.98
CA ALA A 165 -4.83 -40.96 -25.01
C ALA A 165 -5.04 -42.42 -25.49
N GLN A 166 -5.44 -43.33 -24.58
CA GLN A 166 -5.77 -44.71 -24.92
C GLN A 166 -7.16 -44.84 -25.58
N GLY A 167 -8.06 -43.90 -25.28
CA GLY A 167 -9.46 -43.98 -25.66
C GLY A 167 -10.26 -44.89 -24.74
N TYR A 168 -11.59 -44.80 -24.85
CA TYR A 168 -12.52 -45.52 -23.98
C TYR A 168 -13.82 -45.84 -24.69
N ASP A 169 -14.45 -46.95 -24.27
CA ASP A 169 -15.70 -47.46 -24.81
C ASP A 169 -16.72 -47.85 -23.72
N SER A 170 -16.44 -47.52 -22.45
CA SER A 170 -17.29 -47.85 -21.31
C SER A 170 -17.97 -46.60 -20.69
N PRO A 171 -19.24 -46.71 -20.25
CA PRO A 171 -19.94 -45.61 -19.57
C PRO A 171 -19.30 -45.27 -18.22
N GLU A 172 -18.73 -46.25 -17.52
CA GLU A 172 -18.02 -46.00 -16.25
C GLU A 172 -16.79 -45.11 -16.46
N THR A 173 -16.03 -45.34 -17.53
CA THR A 173 -14.86 -44.52 -17.84
C THR A 173 -15.28 -43.08 -18.16
N VAL A 174 -16.34 -42.91 -18.95
CA VAL A 174 -16.92 -41.57 -19.22
C VAL A 174 -17.30 -40.86 -17.93
N GLN A 175 -18.02 -41.54 -17.03
CA GLN A 175 -18.45 -40.96 -15.75
C GLN A 175 -17.24 -40.54 -14.90
N ARG A 176 -16.24 -41.41 -14.72
CA ARG A 176 -15.02 -41.10 -13.93
C ARG A 176 -14.26 -39.88 -14.48
N LEU A 177 -14.16 -39.75 -15.80
CA LEU A 177 -13.53 -38.60 -16.44
C LEU A 177 -14.38 -37.32 -16.24
N THR A 178 -15.71 -37.42 -16.33
CA THR A 178 -16.63 -36.29 -16.10
C THR A 178 -16.62 -35.85 -14.63
N ASP A 179 -16.56 -36.78 -13.68
CA ASP A 179 -16.44 -36.49 -12.24
C ASP A 179 -15.11 -35.78 -11.93
N PHE A 180 -14.02 -36.20 -12.58
CA PHE A 180 -12.72 -35.52 -12.48
C PHE A 180 -12.77 -34.10 -13.05
N GLU A 181 -13.32 -33.92 -14.25
CA GLU A 181 -13.50 -32.61 -14.89
C GLU A 181 -14.32 -31.66 -14.00
N ASN A 182 -15.49 -32.12 -13.54
CA ASN A 182 -16.37 -31.39 -12.63
C ASN A 182 -15.69 -31.02 -11.31
N LYS A 183 -14.84 -31.90 -10.77
CA LYS A 183 -14.06 -31.61 -9.57
C LYS A 183 -13.02 -30.51 -9.82
N VAL A 184 -12.30 -30.54 -10.94
CA VAL A 184 -11.34 -29.46 -11.28
C VAL A 184 -12.07 -28.11 -11.44
N VAL A 185 -13.27 -28.11 -12.02
CA VAL A 185 -14.12 -26.91 -12.14
C VAL A 185 -14.62 -26.41 -10.78
N ALA A 186 -15.06 -27.31 -9.90
CA ALA A 186 -15.48 -26.94 -8.54
C ALA A 186 -14.32 -26.37 -7.71
N ASP A 187 -13.14 -27.00 -7.77
CA ASP A 187 -11.95 -26.52 -7.08
C ASP A 187 -11.41 -25.21 -7.68
N ALA A 188 -11.58 -24.99 -9.00
CA ALA A 188 -11.30 -23.71 -9.66
C ALA A 188 -12.25 -22.59 -9.18
N LEU A 189 -13.56 -22.82 -9.12
CA LEU A 189 -14.55 -21.87 -8.57
C LEU A 189 -14.31 -21.55 -7.10
N SER A 190 -13.94 -22.57 -6.30
CA SER A 190 -13.50 -22.41 -4.92
C SER A 190 -12.20 -21.60 -4.81
N ARG A 191 -11.28 -21.75 -5.76
CA ARG A 191 -10.05 -20.96 -5.82
C ARG A 191 -10.31 -19.50 -6.20
N ILE A 192 -11.10 -19.24 -7.25
CA ILE A 192 -11.56 -17.88 -7.63
C ILE A 192 -12.16 -17.15 -6.43
N THR A 193 -13.08 -17.80 -5.70
CA THR A 193 -13.73 -17.20 -4.52
C THR A 193 -12.73 -16.85 -3.42
N ARG A 194 -11.73 -17.70 -3.17
CA ARG A 194 -10.66 -17.45 -2.17
C ARG A 194 -9.71 -16.35 -2.62
N ASP A 195 -9.33 -16.33 -3.89
CA ASP A 195 -8.41 -15.35 -4.45
C ASP A 195 -9.07 -13.96 -4.52
N GLN A 196 -10.38 -13.87 -4.81
CA GLN A 196 -11.16 -12.64 -4.69
C GLN A 196 -11.24 -12.13 -3.24
N ALA A 197 -11.46 -13.01 -2.26
CA ALA A 197 -11.42 -12.62 -0.85
C ALA A 197 -10.02 -12.12 -0.44
N ARG A 198 -8.96 -12.78 -0.91
CA ARG A 198 -7.58 -12.35 -0.71
C ARG A 198 -7.31 -10.98 -1.34
N LEU A 199 -7.74 -10.75 -2.59
CA LEU A 199 -7.64 -9.47 -3.28
C LEU A 199 -8.31 -8.33 -2.51
N ASN A 200 -9.48 -8.56 -1.90
CA ASN A 200 -10.13 -7.57 -1.04
C ASN A 200 -9.25 -7.21 0.17
N THR A 201 -8.71 -8.21 0.88
CA THR A 201 -7.80 -7.94 2.01
C THR A 201 -6.51 -7.22 1.59
N LEU A 202 -5.94 -7.54 0.43
CA LEU A 202 -4.75 -6.87 -0.08
C LEU A 202 -5.06 -5.41 -0.45
N ALA A 203 -6.22 -5.12 -1.05
CA ALA A 203 -6.67 -3.76 -1.32
C ALA A 203 -6.79 -2.93 -0.03
N GLU A 204 -7.39 -3.47 1.04
CA GLU A 204 -7.44 -2.82 2.35
C GLU A 204 -6.04 -2.52 2.92
N THR A 205 -5.07 -3.44 2.77
CA THR A 205 -3.70 -3.18 3.22
C THR A 205 -3.03 -2.06 2.42
N LEU A 206 -3.28 -2.00 1.10
CA LEU A 206 -2.75 -0.99 0.19
C LEU A 206 -3.31 0.41 0.53
N GLU A 207 -4.63 0.53 0.73
CA GLU A 207 -5.24 1.74 1.29
C GLU A 207 -4.63 2.10 2.65
N GLY A 208 -4.38 1.11 3.51
CA GLY A 208 -3.72 1.31 4.80
C GLY A 208 -2.30 1.87 4.68
N TYR A 209 -1.56 1.55 3.62
CA TYR A 209 -0.28 2.21 3.29
C TYR A 209 -0.50 3.64 2.76
N GLU A 210 -1.47 3.87 1.89
CA GLU A 210 -1.77 5.21 1.34
C GLU A 210 -2.23 6.20 2.42
N ARG A 211 -3.12 5.78 3.33
CA ARG A 211 -3.54 6.57 4.51
C ARG A 211 -2.39 6.84 5.49
N ARG A 212 -1.36 5.98 5.53
CA ARG A 212 -0.12 6.22 6.31
C ARG A 212 0.78 7.23 5.60
N ARG A 213 1.02 7.06 4.29
CA ARG A 213 1.74 7.98 3.41
C ARG A 213 1.16 9.40 3.47
N GLN A 214 -0.16 9.55 3.36
CA GLN A 214 -0.84 10.85 3.51
C GLN A 214 -0.65 11.47 4.90
N ARG A 215 -0.75 10.69 5.99
CA ARG A 215 -0.51 11.18 7.35
C ARG A 215 0.94 11.64 7.60
N VAL A 216 1.93 10.94 7.01
CA VAL A 216 3.33 11.40 7.11
C VAL A 216 3.54 12.67 6.28
N ALA A 217 2.98 12.75 5.08
CA ALA A 217 3.05 13.95 4.25
C ALA A 217 2.41 15.18 4.94
N SER A 218 1.21 15.03 5.53
CA SER A 218 0.57 16.13 6.26
C SER A 218 1.34 16.50 7.53
N ALA A 219 1.86 15.53 8.30
CA ALA A 219 2.71 15.80 9.47
C ALA A 219 3.98 16.58 9.10
N LEU A 220 4.65 16.24 8.00
CA LEU A 220 5.81 16.98 7.50
C LEU A 220 5.44 18.42 7.08
N THR A 221 4.28 18.61 6.44
CA THR A 221 3.78 19.95 6.09
C THR A 221 3.49 20.79 7.34
N TYR A 222 2.79 20.22 8.35
CA TYR A 222 2.56 20.91 9.63
C TYR A 222 3.85 21.25 10.35
N LEU A 223 4.84 20.34 10.33
CA LEU A 223 6.14 20.57 10.95
C LEU A 223 6.91 21.68 10.24
N ALA A 224 6.88 21.75 8.90
CA ALA A 224 7.47 22.85 8.14
C ALA A 224 6.82 24.21 8.44
N VAL A 225 5.49 24.26 8.57
CA VAL A 225 4.75 25.47 9.00
C VAL A 225 5.10 25.87 10.43
N ALA A 226 5.18 24.93 11.37
CA ALA A 226 5.57 25.21 12.74
C ALA A 226 7.02 25.74 12.83
N LEU A 227 7.93 25.18 12.03
CA LEU A 227 9.33 25.63 11.93
C LEU A 227 9.42 27.06 11.38
N SER A 228 8.63 27.40 10.35
CA SER A 228 8.63 28.74 9.78
C SER A 228 8.12 29.79 10.77
N ILE A 229 7.05 29.48 11.52
CA ILE A 229 6.51 30.35 12.58
C ILE A 229 7.54 30.53 13.70
N PHE A 230 8.16 29.44 14.18
CA PHE A 230 9.16 29.50 15.26
C PHE A 230 10.37 30.35 14.87
N LEU A 231 10.91 30.13 13.67
CA LEU A 231 12.06 30.89 13.16
C LEU A 231 11.72 32.36 12.91
N PHE A 232 10.52 32.67 12.41
CA PHE A 232 10.05 34.05 12.25
C PHE A 232 9.92 34.77 13.61
N ALA A 233 9.31 34.13 14.61
CA ALA A 233 9.20 34.66 15.96
C ALA A 233 10.58 34.86 16.62
N PHE A 234 11.53 33.95 16.39
CA PHE A 234 12.91 34.08 16.85
C PHE A 234 13.64 35.24 16.15
N GLN A 235 13.45 35.40 14.83
CA GLN A 235 14.04 36.50 14.06
C GLN A 235 13.51 37.87 14.48
N LEU A 236 12.21 37.97 14.83
CA LEU A 236 11.60 39.16 15.43
C LEU A 236 12.18 39.46 16.83
N ARG A 237 12.32 38.44 17.68
CA ARG A 237 12.89 38.59 19.03
C ARG A 237 14.37 38.98 19.01
N SER A 238 15.12 38.58 17.98
CA SER A 238 16.52 38.99 17.73
C SER A 238 16.65 40.35 17.03
N SER A 239 15.54 41.06 16.78
CA SER A 239 15.53 42.38 16.14
C SER A 239 15.11 43.52 17.08
N LYS A 240 15.07 43.24 18.38
CA LYS A 240 15.04 44.17 19.50
C LYS A 240 16.31 43.98 20.32
#